data_AF-X0X1R0-F1
#
_entry.id   AF-X0X1R0-F1
#
_cell.length_a   1.000
_cell.length_b   1.000
_cell.length_c   1.000
_cell.angle_alpha   90.00
_cell.angle_beta   90.00
_cell.angle_gamma   90.00
#
_symmetry.space_group_name_H-M   'P 1'
#
loop_
_entity.id
_entity.type
_entity.pdbx_description
1 polymer ?
#
loop_
_entity_poly.entity_id
_entity_poly.type
_entity_poly.pdbx_seq_one_letter_code
_entity_poly.pdbx_strand_id
1 'polypeptide(L)'
;FALFGIRRVQLPGSALLRHEKKTGSVELKFEIDGKEIIINRNLKRVKDDVKQDAGYIIIDGRKKDLTPVELKSHVLNLLGYPKELVSKSRDVIYRYTVYTPQEQMKQILLEEREVRLDTLRKVFNIDKYKRVKENTTIFTRHLRETAKNYEGKIADLIEKKKQMASYEKELIESKLKIDVLKPKLNEAKELLLLKKKEISNIEAGIKELIELKKELSMNEVNLKNKLEQRKHNNLEIEKLTKQIELLKKE
;
A
#
# COMPACT_ATOMS: atom_id res chain seq x y z
N PHE A 1 48.25 29.05 12.13
CA PHE A 1 48.61 28.68 10.74
C PHE A 1 49.10 27.24 10.65
N ALA A 2 50.13 26.83 11.41
CA ALA A 2 50.69 25.47 11.35
C ALA A 2 49.66 24.33 11.48
N LEU A 3 48.73 24.40 12.45
CA LEU A 3 47.72 23.37 12.66
C LEU A 3 46.63 23.36 11.56
N PHE A 4 46.00 24.52 11.31
CA PHE A 4 44.75 24.59 10.53
C PHE A 4 44.85 25.25 9.15
N GLY A 5 45.99 25.84 8.81
CA GLY A 5 46.24 26.52 7.55
C GLY A 5 45.72 27.97 7.46
N ILE A 6 45.57 28.46 6.21
CA ILE A 6 45.04 29.82 5.92
C ILE A 6 43.55 29.86 6.24
N ARG A 7 43.10 30.98 6.80
CA ARG A 7 41.68 31.26 7.01
C ARG A 7 41.31 32.56 6.30
N ARG A 8 40.58 32.49 5.18
CA ARG A 8 40.31 33.65 4.31
C ARG A 8 39.82 34.90 5.05
N VAL A 9 38.99 34.74 6.09
CA VAL A 9 38.41 35.87 6.84
C VAL A 9 39.28 36.33 8.03
N GLN A 10 39.95 35.40 8.73
CA GLN A 10 40.60 35.70 10.01
C GLN A 10 42.13 35.71 9.94
N LEU A 11 42.71 35.02 8.96
CA LEU A 11 44.14 34.84 8.79
C LEU A 11 44.45 34.63 7.29
N PRO A 12 44.36 35.69 6.47
CA PRO A 12 44.66 35.61 5.05
C PRO A 12 46.15 35.31 4.85
N GLY A 13 46.49 34.63 3.75
CA GLY A 13 47.88 34.27 3.44
C GLY A 13 48.79 35.49 3.30
N SER A 14 48.24 36.61 2.79
CA SER A 14 48.95 37.88 2.64
C SER A 14 49.43 38.47 3.97
N ALA A 15 48.72 38.23 5.07
CA ALA A 15 49.12 38.69 6.40
C ALA A 15 50.25 37.84 7.02
N LEU A 16 50.46 36.63 6.49
CA LEU A 16 51.46 35.68 7.02
C LEU A 16 52.79 35.75 6.26
N LEU A 17 52.74 35.97 4.95
CA LEU A 17 53.94 36.01 4.11
C LEU A 17 54.45 37.45 4.00
N ARG A 18 55.66 37.70 4.50
CA ARG A 18 56.34 39.01 4.41
C ARG A 18 56.28 39.57 2.98
N HIS A 19 56.13 40.90 2.87
CA HIS A 19 56.23 41.61 1.60
C HIS A 19 57.53 41.24 0.86
N GLU A 20 57.46 41.17 -0.47
CA GLU A 20 58.57 40.81 -1.38
C GLU A 20 59.09 39.36 -1.29
N LYS A 21 58.65 38.55 -0.32
CA LYS A 21 59.00 37.14 -0.27
C LYS A 21 58.05 36.29 -1.12
N LYS A 22 58.64 35.35 -1.86
CA LYS A 22 57.94 34.41 -2.77
C LYS A 22 57.44 33.15 -2.05
N THR A 23 58.12 32.73 -0.99
CA THR A 23 57.81 31.52 -0.23
C THR A 23 57.95 31.77 1.27
N GLY A 24 57.25 30.97 2.07
CA GLY A 24 57.39 30.92 3.51
C GLY A 24 56.95 29.56 4.03
N SER A 25 57.45 29.15 5.18
CA SER A 25 57.07 27.88 5.79
C SER A 25 56.94 28.02 7.30
N VAL A 26 56.21 27.11 7.92
CA VAL A 26 56.17 26.94 9.36
C VAL A 26 56.30 25.47 9.67
N GLU A 27 57.13 25.16 10.66
CA GLU A 27 57.20 23.84 11.26
C GLU A 27 56.77 23.95 12.71
N LEU A 28 55.88 23.04 13.12
CA LEU A 28 55.42 22.93 14.49
C LEU A 28 55.67 21.51 14.97
N LYS A 29 56.43 21.41 16.06
CA LYS A 29 56.70 20.18 16.77
C LYS A 29 55.90 20.18 18.07
N PHE A 30 55.13 19.13 18.31
CA PHE A 30 54.31 18.97 19.51
C PHE A 30 54.09 17.49 19.83
N GLU A 31 53.61 17.21 21.02
CA GLU A 31 53.39 15.86 21.52
C GLU A 31 51.91 15.64 21.83
N ILE A 32 51.36 14.49 21.45
CA ILE A 32 50.01 14.04 21.81
C ILE A 32 50.10 12.58 22.26
N ASP A 33 49.58 12.26 23.44
CA ASP A 33 49.54 10.90 24.00
C ASP A 33 50.90 10.16 23.95
N GLY A 34 52.00 10.86 24.25
CA GLY A 34 53.35 10.29 24.22
C GLY A 34 53.97 10.17 22.82
N LYS A 35 53.27 10.64 21.77
CA LYS A 35 53.75 10.58 20.38
C LYS A 35 54.22 11.94 19.91
N GLU A 36 55.44 11.97 19.40
CA GLU A 36 56.03 13.17 18.83
C GLU A 36 55.51 13.39 17.40
N ILE A 37 54.95 14.57 17.16
CA ILE A 37 54.32 14.94 15.90
C ILE A 37 55.00 16.21 15.38
N ILE A 38 55.41 16.17 14.11
CA ILE A 38 55.98 17.32 13.41
C ILE A 38 55.08 17.65 12.22
N ILE A 39 54.60 18.88 12.14
CA ILE A 39 53.78 19.37 11.03
C ILE A 39 54.49 20.53 10.36
N ASN A 40 54.67 20.41 9.05
CA ASN A 40 55.21 21.47 8.22
C ASN A 40 54.16 21.95 7.21
N ARG A 41 53.99 23.27 7.11
CA ARG A 41 53.12 23.90 6.11
C ARG A 41 53.86 24.98 5.35
N ASN A 42 53.64 24.97 4.04
CA ASN A 42 54.27 25.90 3.11
C ASN A 42 53.27 26.93 2.57
N LEU A 43 53.78 28.12 2.28
CA LEU A 43 53.11 29.23 1.62
C LEU A 43 53.90 29.62 0.37
N LYS A 44 53.16 29.91 -0.69
CA LYS A 44 53.71 30.38 -1.95
C LYS A 44 52.91 31.57 -2.46
N ARG A 45 53.62 32.62 -2.87
CA ARG A 45 53.03 33.78 -3.54
C ARG A 45 52.72 33.42 -4.99
N VAL A 46 51.49 33.66 -5.42
CA VAL A 46 51.00 33.42 -6.78
C VAL A 46 50.35 34.70 -7.26
N LYS A 47 51.04 35.43 -8.15
CA LYS A 47 50.65 36.78 -8.58
C LYS A 47 50.41 37.69 -7.37
N ASP A 48 49.16 38.14 -7.18
CA ASP A 48 48.74 39.05 -6.11
C ASP A 48 48.20 38.32 -4.87
N ASP A 49 48.11 36.99 -4.88
CA ASP A 49 47.57 36.18 -3.78
C ASP A 49 48.65 35.29 -3.14
N VAL A 50 48.41 34.83 -1.92
CA VAL A 50 49.28 33.91 -1.19
C VAL A 50 48.50 32.64 -0.88
N LYS A 51 48.95 31.52 -1.47
CA LYS A 51 48.31 30.21 -1.36
C LYS A 51 49.14 29.25 -0.51
N GLN A 52 48.48 28.22 0.01
CA GLN A 52 49.16 27.11 0.66
C GLN A 52 49.69 26.13 -0.38
N ASP A 53 50.93 25.70 -0.19
CA ASP A 53 51.52 24.62 -0.97
C ASP A 53 51.46 23.30 -0.17
N ALA A 54 51.83 22.19 -0.80
CA ALA A 54 51.95 20.90 -0.13
C ALA A 54 52.89 21.01 1.09
N GLY A 55 52.56 20.27 2.14
CA GLY A 55 53.35 20.17 3.36
C GLY A 55 53.50 18.72 3.78
N TYR A 56 54.03 18.49 4.97
CA TYR A 56 54.19 17.15 5.50
C TYR A 56 53.81 17.05 6.96
N ILE A 57 53.49 15.82 7.36
CA ILE A 57 53.34 15.44 8.76
C ILE A 57 54.24 14.23 9.05
N ILE A 58 54.92 14.25 10.19
CA ILE A 58 55.73 13.15 10.70
C ILE A 58 55.07 12.70 12.00
N ILE A 59 54.76 11.41 12.08
CA ILE A 59 54.20 10.77 13.29
C ILE A 59 55.04 9.51 13.52
N ASP A 60 55.63 9.37 14.71
CA ASP A 60 56.47 8.22 15.07
C ASP A 60 57.56 7.93 14.01
N GLY A 61 58.21 8.98 13.50
CA GLY A 61 59.27 8.90 12.49
C GLY A 61 58.80 8.64 11.04
N ARG A 62 57.49 8.42 10.79
CA ARG A 62 56.96 8.22 9.44
C ARG A 62 56.49 9.53 8.83
N LYS A 63 57.19 9.99 7.80
CA LYS A 63 56.83 11.19 7.02
C LYS A 63 55.75 10.89 5.98
N LYS A 64 54.74 11.75 5.91
CA LYS A 64 53.71 11.75 4.86
C LYS A 64 53.58 13.15 4.27
N ASP A 65 53.76 13.25 2.96
CA ASP A 65 53.48 14.48 2.22
C ASP A 65 51.99 14.53 1.89
N LEU A 66 51.34 15.66 2.19
CA LEU A 66 49.89 15.80 2.15
C LEU A 66 49.50 17.18 1.61
N THR A 67 48.33 17.25 0.97
CA THR A 67 47.73 18.51 0.57
C THR A 67 47.30 19.34 1.80
N PRO A 68 47.10 20.67 1.66
CA PRO A 68 46.65 21.51 2.77
C PRO A 68 45.34 21.06 3.43
N VAL A 69 44.44 20.46 2.66
CA VAL A 69 43.14 19.92 3.10
C VAL A 69 43.32 18.62 3.87
N GLU A 70 44.13 17.70 3.36
CA GLU A 70 44.44 16.44 4.03
C GLU A 70 45.20 16.67 5.34
N LEU A 71 46.17 17.59 5.35
CA LEU A 71 46.85 18.01 6.59
C LEU A 71 45.86 18.51 7.63
N LYS A 72 44.90 19.35 7.23
CA LYS A 72 43.86 19.85 8.16
C LYS A 72 43.01 18.69 8.69
N SER A 73 42.60 17.75 7.84
CA SER A 73 41.83 16.57 8.24
C SER A 73 42.61 15.69 9.22
N HIS A 74 43.90 15.43 8.94
CA HIS A 74 44.79 14.67 9.81
C HIS A 74 44.97 15.34 11.18
N VAL A 75 45.21 16.66 11.22
CA VAL A 75 45.33 17.41 12.48
C VAL A 75 44.05 17.31 13.30
N LEU A 76 42.87 17.47 12.68
CA LEU A 76 41.60 17.39 13.39
C LEU A 76 41.37 15.99 13.98
N ASN A 77 41.74 14.93 13.26
CA ASN A 77 41.66 13.56 13.76
C ASN A 77 42.64 13.32 14.93
N LEU A 78 43.87 13.84 14.83
CA LEU A 78 44.88 13.71 15.89
C LEU A 78 44.44 14.40 17.19
N LEU A 79 43.81 15.57 17.07
CA LEU A 79 43.27 16.31 18.22
C LEU A 79 41.93 15.74 18.74
N GLY A 80 41.40 14.68 18.12
CA GLY A 80 40.12 14.09 18.50
C GLY A 80 38.89 14.96 18.18
N TYR A 81 39.03 15.95 17.30
CA TYR A 81 37.93 16.83 16.94
C TYR A 81 37.02 16.22 15.85
N PRO A 82 35.70 16.51 15.87
CA PRO A 82 34.77 16.00 14.86
C PRO A 82 35.17 16.41 13.43
N LYS A 83 35.18 15.45 12.50
CA LYS A 83 35.50 15.67 11.07
C LYS A 83 34.57 16.66 10.37
N GLU A 84 33.35 16.86 10.88
CA GLU A 84 32.38 17.85 10.37
C GLU A 84 32.91 19.30 10.42
N LEU A 85 33.98 19.54 11.19
CA LEU A 85 34.62 20.85 11.33
C LEU A 85 35.73 21.09 10.30
N VAL A 86 36.05 20.08 9.47
CA VAL A 86 37.02 20.24 8.37
C VAL A 86 36.49 21.26 7.35
N SER A 87 35.20 21.21 7.03
CA SER A 87 34.56 22.03 5.99
C SER A 87 34.13 23.42 6.48
N LYS A 88 33.74 23.55 7.76
CA LYS A 88 33.39 24.83 8.37
C LYS A 88 34.68 25.54 8.79
N SER A 89 34.98 26.67 8.14
CA SER A 89 36.18 27.50 8.34
C SER A 89 36.37 28.07 9.76
N ARG A 90 35.51 27.71 10.71
CA ARG A 90 35.58 28.14 12.09
C ARG A 90 36.17 27.00 12.92
N ASP A 91 37.45 27.10 13.25
CA ASP A 91 38.07 26.29 14.32
C ASP A 91 37.56 26.78 15.70
N VAL A 92 36.23 26.81 15.84
CA VAL A 92 35.53 27.25 17.06
C VAL A 92 36.02 26.41 18.22
N ILE A 93 36.09 25.10 18.03
CA ILE A 93 36.48 24.16 19.09
C ILE A 93 37.88 24.48 19.62
N TYR A 94 38.90 24.55 18.76
CA TYR A 94 40.27 24.86 19.21
C TYR A 94 40.35 26.21 19.94
N ARG A 95 39.52 27.18 19.53
CA ARG A 95 39.47 28.47 20.20
C ARG A 95 38.79 28.41 21.56
N TYR A 96 37.76 27.60 21.68
CA TYR A 96 37.04 27.37 22.92
C TYR A 96 37.82 26.52 23.93
N THR A 97 38.75 25.67 23.48
CA THR A 97 39.44 24.70 24.35
C THR A 97 40.90 25.06 24.64
N VAL A 98 41.67 25.51 23.65
CA VAL A 98 43.13 25.64 23.75
C VAL A 98 43.60 27.10 23.64
N TYR A 99 42.99 27.88 22.73
CA TYR A 99 43.46 29.24 22.44
C TYR A 99 42.32 30.21 22.16
N THR A 100 41.91 30.98 23.16
CA THR A 100 41.01 32.13 22.99
C THR A 100 41.82 33.40 22.70
N PRO A 101 41.77 33.98 21.49
CA PRO A 101 42.34 35.29 21.22
C PRO A 101 41.73 36.38 22.10
N GLN A 102 42.43 37.51 22.24
CA GLN A 102 41.93 38.67 22.97
C GLN A 102 40.55 39.10 22.45
N GLU A 103 39.68 39.51 23.38
CA GLU A 103 38.26 39.89 23.16
C GLU A 103 37.31 38.80 22.65
N GLN A 104 37.80 37.67 22.14
CA GLN A 104 36.93 36.57 21.68
C GLN A 104 36.22 35.84 22.81
N MET A 105 36.70 35.95 24.05
CA MET A 105 35.94 35.50 25.22
C MET A 105 34.57 36.17 25.32
N LYS A 106 34.45 37.47 24.98
CA LYS A 106 33.16 38.17 24.97
C LYS A 106 32.22 37.57 23.94
N GLN A 107 32.74 37.20 22.77
CA GLN A 107 31.94 36.55 21.72
C GLN A 107 31.36 35.22 22.21
N ILE A 108 32.16 34.40 22.91
CA ILE A 108 31.70 33.12 23.50
C ILE A 108 30.59 33.34 24.53
N LEU A 109 30.74 34.37 25.38
CA LEU A 109 29.80 34.69 26.45
C LEU A 109 28.48 35.29 25.92
N LEU A 110 28.56 36.13 24.88
CA LEU A 110 27.44 36.82 24.26
C LEU A 110 26.72 35.98 23.19
N GLU A 111 27.31 34.87 22.72
CA GLU A 111 26.67 33.96 21.77
C GLU A 111 25.40 33.33 22.36
N GLU A 112 24.40 33.05 21.52
CA GLU A 112 23.14 32.45 21.95
C GLU A 112 23.37 31.14 22.71
N ARG A 113 22.56 30.92 23.75
CA ARG A 113 22.68 29.75 24.64
C ARG A 113 22.67 28.43 23.86
N GLU A 114 21.80 28.31 22.86
CA GLU A 114 21.69 27.09 22.04
C GLU A 114 22.95 26.85 21.21
N VAL A 115 23.49 27.87 20.54
CA VAL A 115 24.69 27.76 19.71
C VAL A 115 25.92 27.42 20.55
N ARG A 116 26.04 28.05 21.73
CA ARG A 116 27.09 27.76 22.70
C ARG A 116 27.02 26.31 23.19
N LEU A 117 25.82 25.85 23.51
CA LEU A 117 25.58 24.50 24.01
C LEU A 117 25.82 23.44 22.91
N ASP A 118 25.46 23.72 21.66
CA ASP A 118 25.78 22.87 20.50
C ASP A 118 27.29 22.79 20.25
N THR A 119 28.00 23.93 20.38
CA THR A 119 29.46 23.98 20.29
C THR A 119 30.11 23.12 21.38
N LEU A 120 29.68 23.28 22.65
CA LEU A 120 30.16 22.44 23.75
C LEU A 120 29.84 20.96 23.53
N ARG A 121 28.64 20.63 23.01
CA ARG A 121 28.29 19.25 22.68
C ARG A 121 29.23 18.63 21.65
N LYS A 122 29.65 19.40 20.66
CA LYS A 122 30.63 18.99 19.65
C LYS A 122 32.04 18.86 20.24
N VAL A 123 32.44 19.76 21.14
CA VAL A 123 33.74 19.67 21.85
C VAL A 123 33.83 18.38 22.65
N PHE A 124 32.82 18.10 23.48
CA PHE A 124 32.80 16.90 24.33
C PHE A 124 32.36 15.64 23.59
N ASN A 125 32.11 15.71 22.28
CA ASN A 125 31.59 14.60 21.48
C ASN A 125 30.34 13.93 22.09
N ILE A 126 29.51 14.73 22.75
CA ILE A 126 28.22 14.33 23.37
C ILE A 126 27.03 14.66 22.45
N ASP A 127 27.29 15.17 21.24
CA ASP A 127 26.28 15.37 20.20
C ASP A 127 25.53 14.07 19.84
N LYS A 128 26.19 12.92 20.01
CA LYS A 128 25.56 11.58 19.88
C LYS A 128 24.29 11.44 20.72
N TYR A 129 24.23 12.03 21.92
CA TYR A 129 23.05 11.94 22.77
C TYR A 129 21.88 12.77 22.24
N LYS A 130 22.17 13.93 21.61
CA LYS A 130 21.16 14.73 20.93
C LYS A 130 20.55 13.94 19.77
N ARG A 131 21.40 13.33 18.93
CA ARG A 131 20.97 12.47 17.81
C ARG A 131 20.15 11.27 18.28
N VAL A 132 20.59 10.58 19.35
CA VAL A 132 19.83 9.46 19.92
C VAL A 132 18.46 9.92 20.41
N LYS A 133 18.37 11.07 21.10
CA LYS A 133 17.10 11.63 21.56
C LYS A 133 16.16 11.93 20.38
N GLU A 134 16.65 12.62 19.36
CA GLU A 134 15.88 12.97 18.15
C GLU A 134 15.42 11.72 17.39
N ASN A 135 16.27 10.71 17.26
CA ASN A 135 15.89 9.45 16.62
C ASN A 135 14.83 8.69 17.43
N THR A 136 14.93 8.73 18.76
CA THR A 136 13.95 8.09 19.64
C THR A 136 12.58 8.74 19.52
N THR A 137 12.48 10.07 19.38
CA THR A 137 11.19 10.75 19.17
C THR A 137 10.56 10.38 17.84
N ILE A 138 11.37 10.24 16.77
CA ILE A 138 10.89 9.78 15.47
C ILE A 138 10.37 8.34 15.55
N PHE A 139 11.14 7.45 16.20
CA PHE A 139 10.79 6.04 16.34
C PHE A 139 9.53 5.83 17.18
N THR A 140 9.42 6.53 18.32
CA THR A 140 8.22 6.47 19.17
C THR A 140 6.97 6.97 18.45
N ARG A 141 7.08 8.02 17.62
CA ARG A 141 5.97 8.48 16.77
C ARG A 141 5.50 7.39 15.81
N HIS A 142 6.45 6.74 15.12
CA HIS A 142 6.14 5.64 14.20
C HIS A 142 5.47 4.45 14.92
N LEU A 143 5.94 4.09 16.12
CA LEU A 143 5.30 3.04 16.93
C LEU A 143 3.86 3.40 17.34
N ARG A 144 3.59 4.66 17.68
CA ARG A 144 2.22 5.10 18.01
C ARG A 144 1.30 5.07 16.80
N GLU A 145 1.79 5.48 15.65
CA GLU A 145 1.02 5.46 14.40
C GLU A 145 0.69 4.04 13.96
N THR A 146 1.66 3.12 14.02
CA THR A 146 1.43 1.70 13.75
C THR A 146 0.44 1.08 14.73
N ALA A 147 0.57 1.36 16.04
CA ALA A 147 -0.39 0.91 17.04
C ALA A 147 -1.82 1.39 16.71
N LYS A 148 -2.00 2.68 16.42
CA LYS A 148 -3.29 3.27 16.04
C LYS A 148 -3.87 2.64 14.77
N ASN A 149 -3.02 2.31 13.79
CA ASN A 149 -3.45 1.62 12.57
C ASN A 149 -3.94 0.19 12.87
N TYR A 150 -3.29 -0.53 13.77
CA TYR A 150 -3.77 -1.85 14.20
C TYR A 150 -5.06 -1.77 15.02
N GLU A 151 -5.18 -0.80 15.92
CA GLU A 151 -6.44 -0.54 16.64
C GLU A 151 -7.59 -0.25 15.67
N GLY A 152 -7.36 0.60 14.66
CA GLY A 152 -8.34 0.88 13.62
C GLY A 152 -8.76 -0.37 12.84
N LYS A 153 -7.83 -1.30 12.55
CA LYS A 153 -8.16 -2.58 11.90
C LYS A 153 -8.97 -3.53 12.78
N ILE A 154 -8.85 -3.41 14.10
CA ILE A 154 -9.50 -4.29 15.09
C ILE A 154 -10.85 -3.73 15.55
N ALA A 155 -11.15 -2.45 15.29
CA ALA A 155 -12.37 -1.78 15.75
C ALA A 155 -13.65 -2.58 15.46
N ASP A 156 -13.81 -3.11 14.25
CA ASP A 156 -15.02 -3.81 13.82
C ASP A 156 -15.06 -5.29 14.23
N LEU A 157 -14.03 -5.79 14.92
CA LEU A 157 -13.91 -7.21 15.27
C LEU A 157 -15.09 -7.69 16.14
N ILE A 158 -15.52 -6.85 17.08
CA ILE A 158 -16.62 -7.17 18.01
C ILE A 158 -17.95 -7.23 17.25
N GLU A 159 -18.20 -6.29 16.35
CA GLU A 159 -19.42 -6.26 15.53
C GLU A 159 -19.47 -7.43 14.56
N LYS A 160 -18.37 -7.73 13.86
CA LYS A 160 -18.30 -8.89 12.95
C LYS A 160 -18.52 -10.21 13.68
N LYS A 161 -18.03 -10.36 14.92
CA LYS A 161 -18.34 -11.54 15.75
C LYS A 161 -19.82 -11.64 16.09
N LYS A 162 -20.49 -10.54 16.40
CA LYS A 162 -21.94 -10.51 16.64
C LYS A 162 -22.73 -10.85 15.37
N GLN A 163 -22.35 -10.29 14.22
CA GLN A 163 -22.97 -10.60 12.93
C GLN A 163 -22.80 -12.07 12.54
N MET A 164 -21.61 -12.64 12.77
CA MET A 164 -21.38 -14.06 12.53
C MET A 164 -22.33 -14.93 13.37
N ALA A 165 -22.50 -14.61 14.65
CA ALA A 165 -23.42 -15.33 15.52
C ALA A 165 -24.90 -15.17 15.11
N SER A 166 -25.31 -14.01 14.58
CA SER A 166 -26.68 -13.84 14.05
C SER A 166 -26.89 -14.62 12.76
N TYR A 167 -25.93 -14.58 11.82
CA TYR A 167 -26.01 -15.36 10.59
C TYR A 167 -26.01 -16.86 10.84
N GLU A 168 -25.25 -17.35 11.83
CA GLU A 168 -25.30 -18.76 12.23
C GLU A 168 -26.69 -19.16 12.73
N LYS A 169 -27.36 -18.31 13.53
CA LYS A 169 -28.73 -18.55 13.98
C LYS A 169 -29.73 -18.56 12.82
N GLU A 170 -29.66 -17.58 11.92
CA GLU A 170 -30.51 -17.52 10.73
C GLU A 170 -30.31 -18.73 9.81
N LEU A 171 -29.07 -19.20 9.69
CA LEU A 171 -28.73 -20.38 8.89
C LEU A 171 -29.31 -21.65 9.51
N ILE A 172 -29.28 -21.77 10.85
CA ILE A 172 -29.92 -22.88 11.57
C ILE A 172 -31.45 -22.84 11.38
N GLU A 173 -32.08 -21.67 11.57
CA GLU A 173 -33.52 -21.51 11.35
C GLU A 173 -33.93 -21.83 9.91
N SER A 174 -33.15 -21.37 8.93
CA SER A 174 -33.41 -21.63 7.51
C SER A 174 -33.27 -23.11 7.18
N LYS A 175 -32.28 -23.80 7.76
CA LYS A 175 -32.14 -25.27 7.63
C LYS A 175 -33.34 -26.00 8.22
N LEU A 176 -33.80 -25.62 9.42
CA LEU A 176 -35.00 -26.21 10.03
C LEU A 176 -36.25 -26.00 9.16
N LYS A 177 -36.43 -24.79 8.60
CA LYS A 177 -37.53 -24.50 7.66
C LYS A 177 -37.44 -25.35 6.40
N ILE A 178 -36.25 -25.54 5.83
CA ILE A 178 -36.02 -26.41 4.68
C ILE A 178 -36.35 -27.87 5.01
N ASP A 179 -35.96 -28.36 6.18
CA ASP A 179 -36.23 -29.73 6.59
C ASP A 179 -37.73 -29.99 6.84
N VAL A 180 -38.50 -28.98 7.25
CA VAL A 180 -39.97 -29.07 7.35
C VAL A 180 -40.66 -28.94 5.99
N LEU A 181 -40.13 -28.12 5.08
CA LEU A 181 -40.74 -27.88 3.76
C LEU A 181 -40.44 -28.99 2.75
N LYS A 182 -39.27 -29.63 2.82
CA LYS A 182 -38.90 -30.78 1.96
C LYS A 182 -39.93 -31.92 1.95
N PRO A 183 -40.39 -32.45 3.10
CA PRO A 183 -41.37 -33.54 3.12
C PRO A 183 -42.71 -33.09 2.55
N LYS A 184 -43.19 -31.88 2.92
CA LYS A 184 -44.43 -31.31 2.37
C LYS A 184 -44.38 -31.12 0.85
N LEU A 185 -43.22 -30.71 0.32
CA LEU A 185 -43.01 -30.58 -1.12
C LEU A 185 -43.03 -31.95 -1.82
N ASN A 186 -42.46 -32.98 -1.19
CA ASN A 186 -42.47 -34.33 -1.74
C ASN A 186 -43.88 -34.93 -1.74
N GLU A 187 -44.64 -34.79 -0.66
CA GLU A 187 -46.06 -35.20 -0.58
C GLU A 187 -46.90 -34.49 -1.66
N ALA A 188 -46.72 -33.17 -1.81
CA ALA A 188 -47.42 -32.40 -2.84
C ALA A 188 -47.03 -32.85 -4.27
N LYS A 189 -45.77 -33.21 -4.51
CA LYS A 189 -45.32 -33.76 -5.81
C LYS A 189 -45.94 -35.13 -6.10
N GLU A 190 -46.05 -36.01 -5.11
CA GLU A 190 -46.69 -37.31 -5.26
C GLU A 190 -48.18 -37.18 -5.57
N LEU A 191 -48.89 -36.30 -4.84
CA LEU A 191 -50.29 -35.96 -5.11
C LEU A 191 -50.50 -35.40 -6.53
N LEU A 192 -49.60 -34.52 -6.97
CA LEU A 192 -49.65 -33.96 -8.32
C LEU A 192 -49.42 -35.04 -9.39
N LEU A 193 -48.53 -35.99 -9.13
CA LEU A 193 -48.30 -37.13 -10.02
C LEU A 193 -49.54 -38.03 -10.13
N LEU A 194 -50.21 -38.30 -9.00
CA LEU A 194 -51.46 -39.06 -8.96
C LEU A 194 -52.57 -38.33 -9.73
N LYS A 195 -52.76 -37.04 -9.49
CA LYS A 195 -53.76 -36.23 -10.19
C LYS A 195 -53.49 -36.14 -11.69
N LYS A 196 -52.23 -36.05 -12.11
CA LYS A 196 -51.86 -36.11 -13.55
C LYS A 196 -52.21 -37.46 -14.18
N LYS A 197 -52.03 -38.58 -13.47
CA LYS A 197 -52.45 -39.90 -13.95
C LYS A 197 -53.97 -39.99 -14.07
N GLU A 198 -54.71 -39.49 -13.07
CA GLU A 198 -56.18 -39.41 -13.13
C GLU A 198 -56.66 -38.59 -14.32
N ILE A 199 -56.06 -37.42 -14.57
CA ILE A 199 -56.38 -36.57 -15.73
C ILE A 199 -56.10 -37.32 -17.03
N SER A 200 -54.95 -37.99 -17.16
CA SER A 200 -54.64 -38.78 -18.37
C SER A 200 -55.64 -39.90 -18.62
N ASN A 201 -56.15 -40.54 -17.57
CA ASN A 201 -57.16 -41.59 -17.70
C ASN A 201 -58.52 -41.01 -18.11
N ILE A 202 -58.90 -39.85 -17.54
CA ILE A 202 -60.12 -39.14 -17.91
C ILE A 202 -60.04 -38.65 -19.37
N GLU A 203 -58.89 -38.13 -19.80
CA GLU A 203 -58.66 -37.71 -21.18
C GLU A 203 -58.75 -38.89 -22.17
N ALA A 204 -58.26 -40.07 -21.79
CA ALA A 204 -58.44 -41.29 -22.57
C ALA A 204 -59.93 -41.68 -22.69
N GLY A 205 -60.66 -41.68 -21.57
CA GLY A 205 -62.10 -41.94 -21.58
C GLY A 205 -62.92 -40.90 -22.37
N ILE A 206 -62.50 -39.63 -22.37
CA ILE A 206 -63.13 -38.59 -23.20
C ILE A 206 -62.89 -38.86 -24.68
N LYS A 207 -61.69 -39.33 -25.08
CA LYS A 207 -61.42 -39.71 -26.48
C LYS A 207 -62.30 -40.87 -26.92
N GLU A 208 -62.43 -41.90 -26.09
CA GLU A 208 -63.32 -43.05 -26.35
C GLU A 208 -64.79 -42.59 -26.50
N LEU A 209 -65.26 -41.70 -25.62
CA LEU A 209 -66.61 -41.12 -25.73
C LEU A 209 -66.82 -40.30 -27.01
N ILE A 210 -65.81 -39.56 -27.47
CA ILE A 210 -65.87 -38.79 -28.71
C ILE A 210 -65.95 -39.73 -29.92
N GLU A 211 -65.21 -40.84 -29.91
CA GLU A 211 -65.28 -41.87 -30.95
C GLU A 211 -66.66 -42.53 -30.99
N LEU A 212 -67.18 -42.99 -29.85
CA LEU A 212 -68.53 -43.53 -29.73
C LEU A 212 -69.61 -42.53 -30.17
N LYS A 213 -69.46 -41.24 -29.86
CA LYS A 213 -70.40 -40.20 -30.29
C LYS A 213 -70.34 -39.96 -31.81
N LYS A 214 -69.16 -40.03 -32.42
CA LYS A 214 -69.00 -39.99 -33.88
C LYS A 214 -69.66 -41.20 -34.53
N GLU A 215 -69.45 -42.40 -33.99
CA GLU A 215 -70.11 -43.63 -34.47
C GLU A 215 -71.63 -43.54 -34.36
N LEU A 216 -72.16 -43.04 -33.23
CA LEU A 216 -73.59 -42.77 -33.05
C LEU A 216 -74.12 -41.78 -34.09
N SER A 217 -73.41 -40.66 -34.32
CA SER A 217 -73.84 -39.67 -35.30
C SER A 217 -73.86 -40.23 -36.73
N MET A 218 -72.89 -41.08 -37.10
CA MET A 218 -72.87 -41.78 -38.38
C MET A 218 -74.04 -42.76 -38.49
N ASN A 219 -74.35 -43.49 -37.42
CA ASN A 219 -75.50 -44.39 -37.37
C ASN A 219 -76.84 -43.65 -37.41
N GLU A 220 -76.96 -42.49 -36.78
CA GLU A 220 -78.16 -41.63 -36.86
C GLU A 220 -78.37 -41.09 -38.28
N VAL A 221 -77.31 -40.61 -38.94
CA VAL A 221 -77.38 -40.19 -40.35
C VAL A 221 -77.76 -41.36 -41.25
N ASN A 222 -77.17 -42.53 -41.04
CA ASN A 222 -77.51 -43.75 -41.77
C ASN A 222 -78.98 -44.15 -41.56
N LEU A 223 -79.48 -44.05 -40.32
CA LEU A 223 -80.88 -44.34 -39.99
C LEU A 223 -81.82 -43.34 -40.67
N LYS A 224 -81.48 -42.05 -40.66
CA LYS A 224 -82.26 -40.99 -41.31
C LYS A 224 -82.31 -41.17 -42.82
N ASN A 225 -81.19 -41.51 -43.45
CA ASN A 225 -81.14 -41.86 -44.87
C ASN A 225 -81.99 -43.08 -45.20
N LYS A 226 -81.96 -44.13 -44.37
CA LYS A 226 -82.81 -45.32 -44.52
C LYS A 226 -84.31 -44.99 -44.35
N LEU A 227 -84.65 -44.08 -43.44
CA LEU A 227 -86.02 -43.60 -43.23
C LEU A 227 -86.53 -42.75 -44.41
N GLU A 228 -85.69 -41.89 -44.98
CA GLU A 228 -86.03 -41.12 -46.18
C GLU A 228 -86.19 -42.01 -47.40
N GLN A 229 -85.31 -43.00 -47.60
CA GLN A 229 -85.49 -44.04 -48.62
C GLN A 229 -86.81 -44.79 -48.43
N ARG A 230 -87.16 -45.17 -47.20
CA ARG A 230 -88.44 -45.83 -46.93
C ARG A 230 -89.64 -44.93 -47.23
N LYS A 231 -89.57 -43.63 -46.92
CA LYS A 231 -90.62 -42.66 -47.29
C LYS A 231 -90.74 -42.50 -48.79
N HIS A 232 -89.61 -42.41 -49.51
CA HIS A 232 -89.61 -42.30 -50.97
C HIS A 232 -90.19 -43.56 -51.62
N ASN A 233 -89.79 -44.75 -51.16
CA ASN A 233 -90.33 -46.02 -51.64
C ASN A 233 -91.82 -46.15 -51.34
N ASN A 234 -92.30 -45.70 -50.17
CA ASN A 234 -93.73 -45.68 -49.86
C ASN A 234 -94.52 -44.73 -50.78
N LEU A 235 -93.98 -43.55 -51.09
CA LEU A 235 -94.59 -42.60 -52.03
C LEU A 235 -94.59 -43.16 -53.46
N GLU A 236 -93.56 -43.89 -53.86
CA GLU A 236 -93.54 -44.62 -55.13
C GLU A 236 -94.56 -45.74 -55.17
N ILE A 237 -94.70 -46.52 -54.07
CA ILE A 237 -95.75 -47.53 -53.94
C ILE A 237 -97.13 -46.87 -54.06
N GLU A 238 -97.39 -45.74 -53.39
CA GLU A 238 -98.66 -45.02 -53.50
C GLU A 238 -98.94 -44.49 -54.92
N LYS A 239 -97.90 -44.01 -55.62
CA LYS A 239 -98.02 -43.58 -57.03
C LYS A 239 -98.29 -44.76 -57.96
N LEU A 240 -97.59 -45.88 -57.77
CA LEU A 240 -97.80 -47.11 -58.54
C LEU A 240 -99.17 -47.72 -58.25
N THR A 241 -99.67 -47.69 -57.00
CA THR A 241 -101.04 -48.14 -56.68
C THR A 241 -102.10 -47.24 -57.33
N LYS A 242 -101.88 -45.92 -57.37
CA LYS A 242 -102.78 -45.00 -58.10
C LYS A 242 -102.75 -45.21 -59.61
N GLN A 243 -101.59 -45.55 -60.19
CA GLN A 243 -101.49 -45.94 -61.59
C GLN A 243 -102.20 -47.28 -61.88
N ILE A 244 -102.11 -48.24 -60.96
CA ILE A 244 -102.83 -49.53 -61.06
C ILE A 244 -104.35 -49.34 -60.90
N GLU A 245 -104.82 -48.42 -60.06
CA GLU A 245 -106.25 -48.09 -59.95
C GLU A 245 -106.78 -47.37 -61.19
N LEU A 246 -105.97 -46.54 -61.85
CA LEU A 246 -106.33 -45.91 -63.13
C LEU A 246 -106.42 -46.92 -64.28
N LEU A 247 -105.51 -47.91 -64.32
CA LEU A 247 -105.51 -48.97 -65.33
C LEU A 247 -106.60 -50.05 -65.11
N LYS A 248 -107.23 -50.10 -63.93
CA LYS A 248 -108.36 -51.01 -63.63
C LYS A 248 -109.74 -50.39 -63.91
N LYS A 249 -109.80 -49.14 -64.38
CA LYS A 249 -111.03 -48.43 -64.75
C LYS A 249 -111.20 -48.24 -66.27
N GLU A 250 -110.31 -48.81 -67.08
CA GLU A 250 -110.58 -49.25 -68.46
C GLU A 250 -111.18 -50.67 -68.43
#